data_AF-A0A5C7SI36-F1
#
_entry.id   AF-A0A5C7SI36-F1
#
_cell.length_a   1.000
_cell.length_b   1.000
_cell.length_c   1.000
_cell.angle_alpha   90.00
_cell.angle_beta   90.00
_cell.angle_gamma   90.00
#
_symmetry.space_group_name_H-M   'P 1'
#
loop_
_entity.id
_entity.type
_entity.pdbx_description
1 polymer ?
#
loop_
_entity_poly.entity_id
_entity_poly.type
_entity_poly.pdbx_seq_one_letter_code
_entity_poly.pdbx_strand_id
1 'polypeptide(L)' 'NYRVQGDRYIVDTIFDKAILIAGVGRSQDRVTITRTGK' A
#
# COMPACT_ATOMS: atom_id res chain seq x y z
N ASN A 1 2.06 -4.15 -11.06
CA ASN A 1 1.05 -3.26 -11.65
C ASN A 1 -0.04 -2.98 -10.64
N TYR A 2 -0.54 -1.74 -10.62
CA TYR A 2 -1.70 -1.38 -9.83
C TYR A 2 -2.70 -0.62 -10.72
N ARG A 3 -3.98 -0.71 -10.34
CA ARG A 3 -5.09 -0.03 -11.00
C ARG A 3 -5.92 0.67 -9.93
N VAL A 4 -6.49 1.82 -10.27
CA VAL A 4 -7.41 2.54 -9.38
C VAL A 4 -8.84 2.13 -9.74
N GLN A 5 -9.64 1.78 -8.74
CA GLN A 5 -11.06 1.52 -8.90
C GLN A 5 -11.83 2.27 -7.82
N GLY A 6 -12.46 3.39 -8.17
CA GLY A 6 -13.14 4.25 -7.21
C GLY A 6 -12.17 4.77 -6.15
N ASP A 7 -12.36 4.33 -4.91
CA ASP A 7 -11.61 4.75 -3.71
C ASP A 7 -10.47 3.80 -3.31
N ARG A 8 -10.20 2.74 -4.08
CA ARG A 8 -9.20 1.72 -3.74
C ARG A 8 -8.20 1.46 -4.86
N TYR A 9 -7.02 1.00 -4.45
CA TYR A 9 -5.99 0.48 -5.33
C TYR A 9 -6.08 -1.04 -5.40
N ILE A 10 -6.15 -1.58 -6.61
CA ILE A 10 -6.08 -3.02 -6.88
C ILE A 10 -4.68 -3.31 -7.39
N VAL A 11 -3.95 -4.16 -6.67
CA VAL A 11 -2.62 -4.62 -7.05
C VAL A 11 -2.75 -6.05 -7.52
N ASP A 12 -2.28 -6.32 -8.73
CA ASP A 12 -2.41 -7.65 -9.34
C ASP A 12 -1.46 -8.69 -8.72
N THR A 13 -0.45 -8.23 -7.98
CA THR A 13 0.58 -9.06 -7.35
C THR A 13 0.32 -9.20 -5.86
N ILE A 14 0.35 -10.44 -5.36
CA ILE A 14 0.36 -10.71 -3.92
C ILE A 14 1.76 -10.39 -3.37
N PHE A 15 1.81 -9.61 -2.31
CA PHE A 15 3.04 -9.24 -1.59
C PHE A 15 2.90 -9.57 -0.11
N ASP A 16 4.03 -9.88 0.53
CA ASP A 16 4.05 -10.12 1.98
C ASP A 16 4.01 -8.81 2.78
N LYS A 17 4.45 -7.71 2.17
CA LYS A 17 4.49 -6.40 2.79
C LYS A 17 4.20 -5.30 1.78
N ALA A 18 3.33 -4.36 2.15
CA ALA A 18 3.15 -3.09 1.46
C ALA A 18 3.25 -1.92 2.44
N ILE A 19 3.65 -0.77 1.90
CA ILE A 19 3.79 0.48 2.64
C ILE A 19 3.08 1.57 1.85
N LEU A 20 2.03 2.13 2.46
CA LEU A 20 1.40 3.36 2.00
C LEU A 20 2.10 4.54 2.66
N ILE A 21 2.44 5.55 1.86
CA ILE A 21 3.06 6.79 2.32
C ILE A 21 2.21 7.96 1.80
N ALA A 22 1.74 8.81 2.71
CA ALA A 22 1.06 10.06 2.36
C ALA A 22 1.94 11.25 2.80
N GLY A 23 2.00 12.30 1.96
CA GLY A 23 2.81 13.48 2.23
C GLY A 23 4.25 13.41 1.68
N VAL A 24 5.03 14.45 1.97
CA VAL A 24 6.39 14.64 1.43
C VAL A 24 7.36 15.14 2.50
N GLY A 25 8.66 14.90 2.30
CA GLY A 25 9.70 15.37 3.22
C GLY A 25 9.56 14.78 4.62
N ARG A 26 9.62 15.64 5.65
CA ARG A 26 9.53 15.24 7.06
C ARG A 26 8.10 14.95 7.53
N SER A 27 7.10 15.32 6.76
CA SER A 27 5.68 15.20 7.13
C SER A 27 5.01 14.03 6.41
N GLN A 28 5.63 12.86 6.47
CA GLN A 28 5.11 11.64 5.85
C GLN A 28 4.35 10.77 6.86
N ASP A 29 3.11 10.46 6.54
CA ASP A 29 2.32 9.45 7.25
C ASP A 29 2.51 8.10 6.59
N ARG A 30 2.77 7.06 7.40
CA ARG A 30 3.12 5.73 6.92
C ARG A 30 2.20 4.66 7.49
N VAL A 31 1.59 3.90 6.62
CA VAL A 31 0.80 2.71 6.98
C VAL A 31 1.47 1.48 6.37
N THR A 32 1.80 0.49 7.20
CA THR A 32 2.42 -0.76 6.76
C THR A 32 1.41 -1.90 6.90
N ILE A 33 1.23 -2.66 5.83
CA ILE A 33 0.39 -3.86 5.81
C ILE A 33 1.30 -5.06 5.60
N THR A 34 1.16 -6.07 6.46
CA THR A 34 1.92 -7.33 6.38
C THR A 34 0.94 -8.49 6.27
N ARG A 35 1.13 -9.37 5.29
CA ARG A 35 0.35 -10.61 5.16
C ARG A 35 0.82 -11.60 6.22
N THR A 36 -0.12 -12.16 6.98
CA THR A 36 0.19 -13.09 8.09
C THR A 36 -0.21 -14.54 7.81
N GLY A 37 -0.88 -14.82 6.69
CA GLY A 37 -1.25 -16.18 6.27
C GLY A 37 -0.14 -16.85 5.47
N LYS A 38 0.07 -18.15 5.70
CA LYS A 38 0.81 -19.03 4.78
C LYS A 38 -0.10 -19.40 3.62
#